data_AF-A0A1M3NRT7-F1
#
_entry.id   AF-A0A1M3NRT7-F1
#
_cell.length_a   1.000
_cell.length_b   1.000
_cell.length_c   1.000
_cell.angle_alpha   90.00
_cell.angle_beta   90.00
_cell.angle_gamma   90.00
#
_symmetry.space_group_name_H-M   'P 1'
#
loop_
_entity.id
_entity.type
_entity.pdbx_description
1 polymer ?
#
loop_
_entity_poly.entity_id
_entity_poly.type
_entity_poly.pdbx_seq_one_letter_code
_entity_poly.pdbx_strand_id
1 'polypeptide(L)' 'MSLSGKRDHFDLSDLVRFGVFCDLKPKKAEDIIREMHMHVENGLTFAEQAGVTEKTAQTIHRAMRREILIH' A
#
# COMPACT_ATOMS: atom_id res chain seq x y z
N MET A 1 -11.62 9.17 -3.35
CA MET A 1 -11.01 9.34 -4.69
C MET A 1 -11.20 8.05 -5.47
N SER A 2 -11.38 8.11 -6.78
CA SER A 2 -11.40 6.92 -7.65
C SER A 2 -10.15 6.87 -8.51
N LEU A 3 -9.67 5.67 -8.78
CA LEU A 3 -8.57 5.41 -9.72
C LEU A 3 -9.07 4.40 -10.75
N SER A 4 -8.91 4.70 -12.03
CA SER A 4 -9.42 3.85 -13.12
C SER A 4 -10.92 3.50 -12.98
N GLY A 5 -11.73 4.41 -12.42
CA GLY A 5 -13.16 4.18 -12.16
C GLY A 5 -13.47 3.31 -10.94
N LYS A 6 -12.46 2.77 -10.26
CA LYS A 6 -12.60 1.99 -9.02
C LYS A 6 -12.45 2.90 -7.80
N ARG A 7 -13.20 2.61 -6.73
CA ARG A 7 -13.06 3.29 -5.43
C ARG A 7 -12.25 2.47 -4.43
N ASP A 8 -12.32 1.15 -4.56
CA ASP A 8 -11.69 0.13 -3.72
C ASP A 8 -11.23 -1.02 -4.64
N HIS A 9 -10.46 -1.98 -4.10
CA HIS A 9 -9.97 -3.17 -4.84
C HIS A 9 -9.14 -2.84 -6.09
N PHE A 10 -8.18 -1.92 -5.95
CA PHE A 10 -7.20 -1.66 -6.99
C PHE A 10 -6.28 -2.86 -7.16
N ASP A 11 -5.98 -3.20 -8.41
CA ASP A 11 -4.93 -4.15 -8.73
C ASP A 11 -3.61 -3.40 -9.01
N LEU A 12 -2.50 -4.15 -9.04
CA LEU A 12 -1.18 -3.58 -9.34
C LEU A 12 -1.18 -2.81 -10.67
N SER A 13 -1.92 -3.28 -11.67
CA SER A 13 -1.95 -2.65 -13.00
C SER A 13 -2.61 -1.27 -12.98
N ASP A 14 -3.64 -1.07 -12.14
CA ASP A 14 -4.28 0.23 -11.94
C ASP A 14 -3.30 1.22 -11.32
N LEU A 15 -2.56 0.77 -10.30
CA LEU A 15 -1.58 1.60 -9.59
C LEU A 15 -0.37 1.94 -10.47
N VAL A 16 0.11 0.99 -11.28
CA VAL A 16 1.19 1.25 -12.26
C VAL A 16 0.72 2.21 -13.34
N ARG A 17 -0.50 2.06 -13.86
CA ARG A 17 -1.08 3.02 -14.81
C ARG A 17 -1.18 4.43 -14.22
N PHE A 18 -1.52 4.54 -12.94
CA PHE A 18 -1.49 5.83 -12.25
C PHE A 18 -0.07 6.39 -12.14
N GLY A 19 0.91 5.57 -11.78
CA GLY A 19 2.31 6.01 -11.74
C GLY A 19 2.80 6.54 -13.09
N VAL A 20 2.42 5.89 -14.20
CA VAL A 20 2.71 6.37 -15.55
C VAL A 20 2.02 7.70 -15.85
N PHE A 21 0.77 7.87 -15.44
CA PHE A 21 0.07 9.17 -15.54
C PHE A 21 0.80 10.27 -14.76
N CYS A 22 1.51 9.93 -13.68
CA CYS A 22 2.38 10.83 -12.92
C CYS A 22 3.83 10.92 -13.46
N ASP A 23 4.06 10.59 -14.73
CA ASP A 23 5.38 10.61 -15.40
C ASP A 23 6.45 9.67 -14.78
N LEU A 24 6.04 8.60 -14.08
CA LEU A 24 6.96 7.55 -13.66
C LEU A 24 7.10 6.48 -14.75
N LYS A 25 8.33 5.98 -14.91
CA LYS A 25 8.56 4.76 -15.72
C LYS A 25 7.78 3.59 -15.10
N PRO A 26 7.13 2.71 -15.89
CA PRO A 26 6.30 1.62 -15.37
C PRO A 26 7.00 0.78 -14.31
N LYS A 27 8.26 0.39 -14.57
CA LYS A 27 9.04 -0.41 -13.62
C LYS A 27 9.29 0.32 -12.30
N LYS A 28 9.60 1.61 -12.35
CA LYS A 28 9.79 2.45 -11.16
C LYS A 28 8.50 2.57 -10.34
N ALA A 29 7.37 2.75 -11.01
CA ALA A 29 6.07 2.79 -10.34
C ALA A 29 5.78 1.46 -9.63
N GLU A 30 5.98 0.34 -10.33
CA GLU A 30 5.81 -1.01 -9.76
C GLU A 30 6.71 -1.24 -8.54
N ASP A 31 7.98 -0.88 -8.63
CA ASP A 31 8.95 -1.06 -7.54
C ASP A 31 8.53 -0.28 -6.29
N ILE A 32 8.10 0.98 -6.45
CA ILE A 32 7.56 1.80 -5.35
C ILE A 32 6.34 1.13 -4.72
N ILE A 33 5.39 0.64 -5.53
CA ILE A 33 4.16 0.02 -5.02
C ILE A 33 4.49 -1.25 -4.22
N ARG A 34 5.41 -2.08 -4.73
CA ARG A 34 5.85 -3.31 -4.04
C ARG A 34 6.58 -3.01 -2.73
N GLU A 35 7.47 -2.02 -2.75
CA GLU A 35 8.18 -1.56 -1.55
C GLU A 35 7.19 -1.05 -0.49
N MET A 36 6.25 -0.18 -0.88
CA MET A 36 5.22 0.31 0.03
C MET A 36 4.35 -0.81 0.60
N HIS A 37 3.94 -1.77 -0.24
CA HIS A 37 3.15 -2.92 0.22
C HIS A 37 3.91 -3.74 1.28
N MET A 38 5.18 -4.06 1.03
CA MET A 38 6.04 -4.74 1.98
C MET A 38 6.15 -3.97 3.32
N HIS A 39 6.31 -2.65 3.28
CA HIS A 39 6.38 -1.85 4.51
C HIS A 39 5.06 -1.82 5.29
N VAL A 40 3.92 -1.78 4.58
CA VAL A 40 2.59 -1.82 5.20
C VAL A 40 2.36 -3.17 5.88
N GLU A 41 2.76 -4.29 5.26
CA GLU A 41 2.68 -5.62 5.88
C GLU A 41 3.57 -5.75 7.12
N ASN A 42 4.76 -5.16 7.09
CA ASN A 42 5.68 -5.10 8.25
C ASN A 42 5.30 -4.02 9.28
N GLY A 43 4.16 -3.34 9.10
CA GLY A 43 3.77 -2.18 9.91
C GLY A 43 3.70 -2.44 11.41
N LEU A 44 3.32 -3.66 11.83
CA LEU A 44 3.29 -4.02 13.25
C LEU A 44 4.69 -4.08 13.88
N THR A 45 5.68 -4.61 13.15
CA THR A 45 7.07 -4.65 13.60
C THR A 45 7.66 -3.25 13.74
N PHE A 46 7.36 -2.34 12.81
CA PHE A 46 7.79 -0.95 12.94
C PHE A 46 7.12 -0.22 14.10
N ALA A 47 5.83 -0.50 14.35
CA ALA A 47 5.10 0.06 15.48
C ALA A 47 5.70 -0.39 16.82
N GLU A 48 6.06 -1.67 16.94
CA GLU A 48 6.77 -2.21 18.11
C GLU A 48 8.11 -1.51 18.33
N GLN A 49 8.94 -1.40 17.29
CA GLN A 49 10.25 -0.73 17.36
C GLN A 49 10.15 0.75 17.76
N ALA A 50 9.06 1.41 17.40
CA ALA A 50 8.79 2.80 17.76
C ALA A 50 8.18 2.97 19.16
N GLY A 51 7.96 1.88 19.91
CA GLY A 51 7.36 1.91 21.24
C GLY A 51 5.84 2.16 21.25
N VAL A 52 5.16 1.94 20.12
CA VAL A 52 3.70 2.04 20.04
C VAL A 52 3.09 0.83 20.75
N THR A 53 2.09 1.07 21.59
CA THR A 53 1.41 -0.05 22.27
C THR A 53 0.78 -1.00 21.26
N GLU A 54 0.88 -2.31 21.53
CA GLU A 54 0.34 -3.35 20.66
C GLU A 54 -1.15 -3.13 20.35
N LYS A 55 -1.94 -2.74 21.36
CA LYS A 55 -3.38 -2.45 21.20
C LYS A 55 -3.62 -1.36 20.15
N THR A 56 -2.86 -0.26 20.20
CA THR A 56 -2.97 0.83 19.22
C THR A 56 -2.52 0.37 17.84
N ALA A 57 -1.37 -0.32 17.76
CA ALA A 57 -0.83 -0.83 16.51
C ALA A 57 -1.82 -1.80 15.81
N GLN A 58 -2.39 -2.74 16.54
CA GLN A 58 -3.39 -3.68 16.03
C GLN A 58 -4.68 -2.98 15.60
N THR A 59 -5.13 -1.97 16.35
CA THR A 59 -6.34 -1.20 16.01
C THR A 59 -6.17 -0.49 14.66
N ILE A 60 -5.04 0.18 14.46
CA ILE A 60 -4.71 0.84 13.19
C ILE A 60 -4.59 -0.20 12.08
N HIS A 61 -3.83 -1.29 12.33
CA HIS A 61 -3.60 -2.33 11.35
C HIS A 61 -4.88 -2.98 10.81
N ARG A 62 -5.89 -3.17 11.67
CA ARG A 62 -7.21 -3.70 11.30
C ARG A 62 -8.10 -2.69 10.56
N ALA A 63 -7.93 -1.40 10.82
CA ALA A 63 -8.70 -0.35 10.15
C ALA A 63 -8.19 -0.03 8.74
N MET A 64 -6.95 -0.39 8.41
CA MET A 64 -6.37 -0.17 7.09
C MET A 64 -6.95 -1.11 6.03
N ARG A 65 -7.30 -0.56 4.86
CA ARG A 65 -7.65 -1.33 3.66
C ARG A 65 -6.38 -1.68 2.90
N ARG A 66 -5.81 -2.84 3.21
CA ARG A 66 -4.50 -3.30 2.69
C ARG A 66 -4.58 -4.26 1.51
N GLU A 67 -5.79 -4.62 1.09
CA GLU A 67 -6.04 -5.55 -0.01
C GLU A 67 -5.64 -4.92 -1.35
N ILE A 68 -4.39 -5.11 -1.74
CA ILE A 68 -3.92 -4.86 -3.11
C ILE A 68 -3.64 -6.24 -3.72
N LEU A 69 -4.24 -6.49 -4.88
CA LEU A 69 -3.97 -7.71 -5.65
C LEU A 69 -2.62 -7.56 -6.36
N ILE A 70 -1.58 -8.06 -5.71
CA ILE A 70 -0.23 -8.20 -6.28
C ILE A 70 -0.06 -9.67 -6.69
N HIS A 71 -0.50 -10.01 -7.91
CA HIS A 71 -0.28 -11.33 -8.51
C HIS A 71 0.89 -11.26 -9.49
#